data_AF-A0A5C7XEC5-F1
#
_entry.id   AF-A0A5C7XEC5-F1
#
_cell.length_a   1.000
_cell.length_b   1.000
_cell.length_c   1.000
_cell.angle_alpha   90.00
_cell.angle_beta   90.00
_cell.angle_gamma   90.00
#
_symmetry.space_group_name_H-M   'P 1'
#
loop_
_entity.id
_entity.type
_entity.pdbx_description
1 polymer ?
#
loop_
_entity_poly.entity_id
_entity_poly.type
_entity_poly.pdbx_seq_one_letter_code
_entity_poly.pdbx_strand_id
1 'polypeptide(L)'
;MGFLTPMHELGEYLAWTRSGEIQLPDFQRGYKWEDERIRQLLVTVLRGHPLGAVMLLKTGNSQVRFKPRAIEGIDLAAGVEAKFLLLDGQQRLTSLTQALSGNGVVATKDSRGKLLDRRYLVHMQTALGDPNRVDEAIISIPADGVIRTNFGKDVVLDLSDHDKQREYGYFPLHLLYGDYMSWILELQDRELGKKFHEEFIKPAATYDIPAIILDENTDKAAVATVFEKVNIGGLPLNVFELLTAVFAGDAQYFESAGEDFRLNDDWKETQLKWASYPVLAAVENTDFLQAVTMLTTRQRHLADTSDRPPAISAKREDVLKLTLTDYLKWRDPLREAFVWAATFLADRHIFAPRDVPYPKQLVPLATIKVALGKDADLISVSERLVRWYWCGVLGELYGSASETRFARDIEAVPAWAIDESAPTPRTIQDASFTESRLHSLRTRNAAAYKGLAAHILAKGARDWMEDKALDKVQYVDLAVDIHHVFPQKWCDDNGIDHEHRESIVNKTTISARTNRTIGGAAPSSYLSVIETRAQVAAQRLDELVATHLIPAEFLRADDFDAYFGFRREALCQLVESAIGKTVQRDIDQGFANEDSAQFEPDDLNDDTSLGDD
;
A
#
# COMPACT_ATOMS: atom_id res chain seq x y z
N MET A 1 9.36 -38.45 -6.05
CA MET A 1 9.09 -37.12 -6.62
C MET A 1 9.92 -37.01 -7.88
N GLY A 2 9.29 -37.17 -9.05
CA GLY A 2 9.97 -36.93 -10.32
C GLY A 2 9.74 -35.48 -10.71
N PHE A 3 10.79 -34.77 -11.09
CA PHE A 3 10.65 -33.50 -11.80
C PHE A 3 11.38 -33.60 -13.13
N LEU A 4 10.81 -32.99 -14.17
CA LEU A 4 11.42 -32.92 -15.49
C LEU A 4 11.97 -31.50 -15.71
N THR A 5 13.10 -31.42 -16.41
CA THR A 5 13.73 -30.14 -16.78
C THR A 5 13.85 -29.96 -18.29
N PRO A 6 12.74 -29.96 -19.06
CA PRO A 6 12.80 -29.76 -20.50
C PRO A 6 13.15 -28.30 -20.84
N MET A 7 13.69 -28.11 -22.05
CA MET A 7 13.78 -26.80 -22.70
C MET A 7 12.60 -26.67 -23.67
N HIS A 8 11.92 -25.53 -23.65
CA HIS A 8 10.84 -25.22 -24.58
C HIS A 8 11.11 -23.86 -25.21
N GLU A 9 10.79 -23.73 -26.49
CA GLU A 9 10.89 -22.45 -27.18
C GLU A 9 9.86 -21.47 -26.60
N LEU A 10 10.21 -20.19 -26.48
CA LEU A 10 9.31 -19.15 -26.00
C LEU A 10 8.01 -19.13 -26.81
N GLY A 11 8.07 -19.36 -28.12
CA GLY A 11 6.89 -19.48 -28.98
C GLY A 11 5.88 -20.54 -28.51
N GLU A 12 6.34 -21.68 -27.98
CA GLU A 12 5.48 -22.72 -27.40
C GLU A 12 4.78 -22.22 -26.14
N TYR A 13 5.52 -21.56 -25.24
CA TYR A 13 4.93 -20.98 -24.04
C TYR A 13 3.88 -19.93 -24.36
N LEU A 14 4.14 -19.05 -25.34
CA LEU A 14 3.16 -18.05 -25.79
C LEU A 14 1.91 -18.71 -26.38
N ALA A 15 2.06 -19.83 -27.09
CA ALA A 15 0.93 -20.58 -27.59
C ALA A 15 0.11 -21.21 -26.45
N TRP A 16 0.77 -21.84 -25.48
CA TRP A 16 0.12 -22.50 -24.35
C TRP A 16 -0.60 -21.54 -23.40
N THR A 17 -0.08 -20.33 -23.18
CA THR A 17 -0.76 -19.32 -22.36
C THR A 17 -2.00 -18.79 -23.06
N ARG A 18 -1.96 -18.60 -24.38
CA ARG A 18 -3.12 -18.14 -25.18
C ARG A 18 -4.18 -19.21 -25.37
N SER A 19 -3.79 -20.48 -25.54
CA SER A 19 -4.74 -21.59 -25.68
C SER A 19 -5.39 -21.98 -24.35
N GLY A 20 -4.80 -21.60 -23.21
CA GLY A 20 -5.23 -22.00 -21.89
C GLY A 20 -4.66 -23.34 -21.43
N GLU A 21 -3.67 -23.91 -22.13
CA GLU A 21 -2.92 -25.08 -21.64
C GLU A 21 -2.10 -24.75 -20.39
N ILE A 22 -1.48 -23.56 -20.36
CA ILE A 22 -0.87 -22.98 -19.15
C ILE A 22 -1.85 -21.97 -18.56
N GLN A 23 -2.27 -22.21 -17.33
CA GLN A 23 -3.09 -21.28 -16.56
C GLN A 23 -2.39 -20.94 -15.24
N LEU A 24 -2.82 -19.87 -14.59
CA LEU A 24 -2.37 -19.50 -13.27
C LEU A 24 -3.23 -20.21 -12.23
N PRO A 25 -2.68 -20.65 -11.10
CA PRO A 25 -3.51 -21.01 -9.97
C PRO A 25 -4.21 -19.75 -9.42
N ASP A 26 -5.44 -19.92 -8.94
CA ASP A 26 -6.28 -18.87 -8.36
C ASP A 26 -5.68 -18.19 -7.13
N PHE A 27 -4.68 -18.80 -6.49
CA PHE A 27 -4.02 -18.23 -5.32
C PHE A 27 -2.89 -17.23 -5.64
N GLN A 28 -2.41 -17.17 -6.89
CA GLN A 28 -1.42 -16.17 -7.28
C GLN A 28 -2.05 -14.79 -7.45
N ARG A 29 -1.39 -13.73 -6.94
CA ARG A 29 -1.84 -12.34 -7.10
C ARG A 29 -2.14 -11.92 -8.54
N GLY A 30 -2.94 -10.87 -8.69
CA GLY A 30 -3.10 -10.16 -9.96
C GLY A 30 -1.76 -9.70 -10.54
N TYR A 31 -1.74 -9.46 -11.85
CA TYR A 31 -0.56 -8.94 -12.55
C TYR A 31 -0.12 -7.59 -11.97
N LYS A 32 1.15 -7.46 -11.60
CA LYS A 32 1.69 -6.25 -10.94
C LYS A 32 3.16 -6.04 -11.33
N TRP A 33 3.39 -5.68 -12.59
CA TRP A 33 4.73 -5.43 -13.11
C TRP A 33 4.89 -4.04 -13.70
N GLU A 34 6.09 -3.48 -13.54
CA GLU A 34 6.44 -2.13 -13.96
C GLU A 34 6.94 -2.10 -15.41
N ASP A 35 6.61 -1.01 -16.10
CA ASP A 35 6.94 -0.75 -17.51
C ASP A 35 8.42 -1.03 -17.82
N GLU A 36 9.32 -0.49 -16.99
CA GLU A 36 10.76 -0.64 -17.16
C GLU A 36 11.23 -2.11 -17.00
N ARG A 37 10.60 -2.88 -16.10
CA ARG A 37 10.96 -4.30 -15.93
C ARG A 37 10.53 -5.14 -17.13
N ILE A 38 9.41 -4.80 -17.76
CA ILE A 38 8.96 -5.43 -19.01
C ILE A 38 9.93 -5.11 -20.14
N ARG A 39 10.34 -3.84 -20.26
CA ARG A 39 11.34 -3.41 -21.25
C ARG A 39 12.63 -4.23 -21.12
N GLN A 40 13.19 -4.33 -19.91
CA GLN A 40 14.40 -5.13 -19.66
C GLN A 40 14.22 -6.62 -19.96
N LEU A 41 13.02 -7.16 -19.75
CA LEU A 41 12.71 -8.54 -20.13
C LEU A 41 12.79 -8.74 -21.65
N LEU A 42 12.25 -7.79 -22.42
CA LEU A 42 12.29 -7.83 -23.88
C LEU A 42 13.73 -7.68 -24.40
N VAL A 43 14.54 -6.83 -23.77
CA VAL A 43 16.00 -6.74 -24.06
C VAL A 43 16.67 -8.09 -23.86
N THR A 44 16.36 -8.78 -22.75
CA THR A 44 16.93 -10.09 -22.43
C THR A 44 16.60 -11.11 -23.52
N VAL A 45 15.35 -11.15 -24.00
CA VAL A 45 14.92 -12.05 -25.08
C VAL A 45 15.63 -11.71 -26.40
N LEU A 46 15.67 -10.44 -26.79
CA LEU A 46 16.30 -10.02 -28.04
C LEU A 46 17.81 -10.23 -28.07
N ARG A 47 18.49 -10.12 -26.92
CA ARG A 47 19.93 -10.39 -26.80
C ARG A 47 20.26 -11.87 -26.61
N GLY A 48 19.26 -12.73 -26.45
CA GLY A 48 19.47 -14.16 -26.19
C GLY A 48 20.07 -14.45 -24.80
N HIS A 49 19.99 -13.50 -23.86
CA HIS A 49 20.49 -13.70 -22.50
C HIS A 49 19.57 -14.63 -21.71
N PRO A 50 20.06 -15.45 -20.76
CA PRO A 50 19.21 -16.36 -19.98
C PRO A 50 18.18 -15.62 -19.11
N LEU A 51 16.90 -15.93 -19.27
CA LEU A 51 15.78 -15.32 -18.53
C LEU A 51 15.43 -16.07 -17.24
N GLY A 52 16.11 -17.19 -16.96
CA GLY A 52 15.84 -18.12 -15.86
C GLY A 52 14.83 -19.21 -16.25
N ALA A 53 14.41 -20.03 -15.28
CA ALA A 53 13.44 -21.10 -15.51
C ALA A 53 12.00 -20.66 -15.19
N VAL A 54 11.02 -21.36 -15.78
CA VAL A 54 9.60 -21.33 -15.37
C VAL A 54 9.25 -22.62 -14.66
N MET A 55 8.33 -22.57 -13.69
CA MET A 55 7.91 -23.75 -12.95
C MET A 55 6.45 -24.07 -13.24
N LEU A 56 6.18 -25.33 -13.59
CA LEU A 56 4.86 -25.81 -13.98
C LEU A 56 4.45 -27.00 -13.09
N LEU A 57 3.18 -27.06 -12.72
CA LEU A 57 2.56 -28.25 -12.11
C LEU A 57 1.63 -28.89 -13.12
N LYS A 58 1.81 -30.18 -13.39
CA LYS A 58 0.88 -30.93 -14.23
C LYS A 58 -0.47 -31.08 -13.53
N THR A 59 -1.56 -30.76 -14.22
CA THR A 59 -2.93 -30.93 -13.72
C THR A 59 -3.37 -32.40 -13.83
N GLY A 60 -4.45 -32.76 -13.11
CA GLY A 60 -4.95 -34.15 -13.05
C GLY A 60 -4.61 -34.89 -11.75
N ASN A 61 -3.94 -34.22 -10.80
CA ASN A 61 -3.69 -34.73 -9.46
C ASN A 61 -5.01 -34.80 -8.65
N SER A 62 -5.39 -36.00 -8.18
CA SER A 62 -6.58 -36.18 -7.34
C SER A 62 -6.45 -35.56 -5.95
N GLN A 63 -5.20 -35.33 -5.51
CA GLN A 63 -4.86 -34.75 -4.22
C GLN A 63 -4.74 -33.22 -4.28
N VAL A 64 -4.42 -32.58 -5.41
CA VAL A 64 -4.21 -31.11 -5.52
C VAL A 64 -5.21 -30.49 -6.52
N ARG A 65 -6.18 -29.69 -6.04
CA ARG A 65 -7.18 -29.01 -6.90
C ARG A 65 -7.10 -27.48 -6.75
N PHE A 66 -6.10 -26.86 -7.35
CA PHE A 66 -6.10 -25.41 -7.50
C PHE A 66 -7.06 -25.00 -8.63
N LYS A 67 -7.86 -23.96 -8.42
CA LYS A 67 -8.75 -23.48 -9.48
C LYS A 67 -7.89 -22.77 -10.53
N PRO A 68 -7.92 -23.18 -11.80
CA PRO A 68 -7.18 -22.49 -12.83
C PRO A 68 -7.86 -21.16 -13.17
N ARG A 69 -7.04 -20.15 -13.45
CA ARG A 69 -7.46 -18.87 -14.04
C ARG A 69 -6.56 -18.56 -15.23
N ALA A 70 -7.13 -17.89 -16.24
CA ALA A 70 -6.34 -17.45 -17.39
C ALA A 70 -5.20 -16.52 -16.97
N ILE A 71 -4.16 -16.49 -17.80
CA ILE A 71 -3.13 -15.43 -17.76
C ILE A 71 -3.82 -14.07 -17.96
N GLU A 72 -3.35 -13.05 -17.26
CA GLU A 72 -3.91 -11.70 -17.38
C GLU A 72 -3.89 -11.22 -18.84
N GLY A 73 -5.02 -10.69 -19.32
CA GLY A 73 -5.17 -10.22 -20.71
C GLY A 73 -5.58 -11.30 -21.72
N ILE A 74 -5.81 -12.54 -21.29
CA ILE A 74 -6.33 -13.63 -22.13
C ILE A 74 -7.75 -14.00 -21.70
N ASP A 75 -8.70 -13.88 -22.63
CA ASP A 75 -10.07 -14.36 -22.45
C ASP A 75 -10.19 -15.80 -22.95
N LEU A 76 -10.38 -16.75 -22.03
CA LEU A 76 -10.61 -18.15 -22.35
C LEU A 76 -12.11 -18.45 -22.39
N ALA A 77 -12.53 -19.32 -23.32
CA ALA A 77 -13.88 -19.86 -23.33
C ALA A 77 -14.15 -20.68 -22.04
N ALA A 78 -15.41 -20.72 -21.60
CA ALA A 78 -15.78 -21.50 -20.42
C ALA A 78 -15.48 -22.99 -20.64
N GLY A 79 -14.80 -23.62 -19.67
CA GLY A 79 -14.50 -25.05 -19.68
C GLY A 79 -13.16 -25.45 -20.31
N VAL A 80 -12.30 -24.48 -20.69
CA VAL A 80 -10.92 -24.79 -21.11
C VAL A 80 -10.13 -25.33 -19.92
N GLU A 81 -9.78 -26.62 -19.98
CA GLU A 81 -8.99 -27.29 -18.95
C GLU A 81 -7.50 -26.93 -19.07
N ALA A 82 -6.91 -26.53 -17.94
CA ALA A 82 -5.47 -26.33 -17.86
C ALA A 82 -4.77 -27.70 -17.87
N LYS A 83 -3.67 -27.81 -18.64
CA LYS A 83 -2.74 -28.95 -18.60
C LYS A 83 -1.61 -28.71 -17.59
N PHE A 84 -1.25 -27.45 -17.42
CA PHE A 84 -0.23 -27.01 -16.49
C PHE A 84 -0.69 -25.78 -15.71
N LEU A 85 -0.36 -25.75 -14.41
CA LEU A 85 -0.47 -24.55 -13.58
C LEU A 85 0.91 -23.90 -13.44
N LEU A 86 1.01 -22.61 -13.75
CA LEU A 86 2.23 -21.84 -13.64
C LEU A 86 2.50 -21.48 -12.18
N LEU A 87 3.53 -22.08 -11.59
CA LEU A 87 3.90 -21.92 -10.19
C LEU A 87 4.89 -20.75 -9.99
N ASP A 88 5.87 -20.62 -10.87
CA ASP A 88 6.83 -19.52 -10.90
C ASP A 88 7.01 -18.98 -12.31
N GLY A 89 7.32 -17.69 -12.42
CA GLY A 89 7.48 -17.01 -13.70
C GLY A 89 6.22 -16.31 -14.19
N GLN A 90 5.16 -16.24 -13.37
CA GLN A 90 3.90 -15.56 -13.70
C GLN A 90 4.13 -14.18 -14.32
N GLN A 91 4.80 -13.27 -13.62
CA GLN A 91 4.95 -11.88 -14.09
C GLN A 91 5.74 -11.82 -15.41
N ARG A 92 6.77 -12.66 -15.56
CA ARG A 92 7.59 -12.73 -16.78
C ARG A 92 6.75 -13.24 -17.96
N LEU A 93 6.14 -14.41 -17.79
CA LEU A 93 5.43 -15.08 -18.87
C LEU A 93 4.14 -14.36 -19.27
N THR A 94 3.40 -13.78 -18.31
CA THR A 94 2.25 -12.89 -18.60
C THR A 94 2.67 -11.71 -19.47
N SER A 95 3.79 -11.06 -19.15
CA SER A 95 4.27 -9.88 -19.88
C SER A 95 4.77 -10.20 -21.28
N LEU A 96 5.52 -11.31 -21.43
CA LEU A 96 5.92 -11.79 -22.75
C LEU A 96 4.69 -12.15 -23.59
N THR A 97 3.69 -12.79 -22.98
CA THR A 97 2.42 -13.11 -23.66
C THR A 97 1.73 -11.85 -24.17
N GLN A 98 1.57 -10.82 -23.34
CA GLN A 98 0.93 -9.57 -23.77
C GLN A 98 1.80 -8.78 -24.78
N ALA A 99 3.11 -8.69 -24.58
CA ALA A 99 3.99 -7.86 -25.40
C ALA A 99 4.30 -8.47 -26.78
N LEU A 100 4.36 -9.81 -26.86
CA LEU A 100 4.84 -10.56 -28.03
C LEU A 100 3.70 -11.27 -28.80
N SER A 101 2.45 -10.99 -28.45
CA SER A 101 1.27 -11.61 -29.07
C SER A 101 0.13 -10.62 -29.28
N GLY A 102 -0.89 -11.05 -30.05
CA GLY A 102 -2.16 -10.33 -30.15
C GLY A 102 -1.97 -8.91 -30.68
N ASN A 103 -2.48 -7.91 -29.96
CA ASN A 103 -2.34 -6.49 -30.31
C ASN A 103 -1.09 -5.82 -29.69
N GLY A 104 -0.27 -6.56 -28.93
CA GLY A 104 0.94 -6.06 -28.29
C GLY A 104 0.71 -5.08 -27.13
N VAL A 105 -0.53 -4.91 -26.67
CA VAL A 105 -0.86 -4.01 -25.57
C VAL A 105 -0.64 -4.73 -24.24
N VAL A 106 0.16 -4.11 -23.38
CA VAL A 106 0.49 -4.61 -22.05
C VAL A 106 -0.07 -3.66 -21.00
N ALA A 107 -0.93 -4.18 -20.13
CA ALA A 107 -1.47 -3.43 -19.00
C ALA A 107 -0.45 -3.42 -17.85
N THR A 108 0.25 -2.32 -17.62
CA THR A 108 1.38 -2.17 -16.69
C THR A 108 1.19 -1.00 -15.71
N LYS A 109 2.22 -0.67 -14.91
CA LYS A 109 2.24 0.48 -14.01
C LYS A 109 3.57 1.21 -14.03
N ASP A 110 3.56 2.49 -13.66
CA ASP A 110 4.80 3.24 -13.39
C ASP A 110 5.37 2.96 -11.99
N SER A 111 6.52 3.57 -11.69
CA SER A 111 7.19 3.48 -10.38
C SER A 111 6.35 4.04 -9.21
N ARG A 112 5.33 4.84 -9.50
CA ARG A 112 4.38 5.41 -8.52
C ARG A 112 3.10 4.58 -8.41
N GLY A 113 2.98 3.50 -9.17
CA GLY A 113 1.83 2.59 -9.16
C GLY A 113 0.64 3.03 -10.00
N LYS A 114 0.78 4.06 -10.84
CA LYS A 114 -0.27 4.46 -11.79
C LYS A 114 -0.38 3.42 -12.89
N LEU A 115 -1.60 2.97 -13.19
CA LEU A 115 -1.88 2.01 -14.26
C LEU A 115 -1.70 2.67 -15.65
N LEU A 116 -1.12 1.92 -16.60
CA LEU A 116 -0.77 2.35 -17.95
C LEU A 116 -0.99 1.21 -18.94
N ASP A 117 -1.42 1.52 -20.17
CA ASP A 117 -1.41 0.57 -21.27
C ASP A 117 -0.30 0.93 -22.26
N ARG A 118 0.58 -0.03 -22.55
CA ARG A 118 1.82 0.19 -23.31
C ARG A 118 2.00 -0.78 -24.46
N ARG A 119 2.72 -0.35 -25.50
CA ARG A 119 3.27 -1.20 -26.57
C ARG A 119 4.78 -1.05 -26.63
N TYR A 120 5.45 -2.08 -27.11
CA TYR A 120 6.91 -2.11 -27.21
C TYR A 120 7.36 -2.28 -28.65
N LEU A 121 8.27 -1.41 -29.07
CA LEU A 121 8.86 -1.42 -30.42
C LEU A 121 10.38 -1.29 -30.31
N VAL A 122 11.06 -1.80 -31.32
CA VAL A 122 12.52 -1.71 -31.46
C VAL A 122 12.88 -0.81 -32.62
N HIS A 123 13.70 0.21 -32.37
CA HIS A 123 14.34 0.96 -33.44
C HIS A 123 15.46 0.13 -34.07
N MET A 124 15.25 -0.34 -35.31
CA MET A 124 16.13 -1.33 -35.95
C MET A 124 17.56 -0.80 -36.13
N GLN A 125 17.72 0.45 -36.57
CA GLN A 125 19.05 1.05 -36.79
C GLN A 125 19.83 1.21 -35.47
N THR A 126 19.16 1.58 -34.38
CA THR A 126 19.83 1.71 -33.07
C THR A 126 20.26 0.33 -32.56
N ALA A 127 19.38 -0.67 -32.68
CA ALA A 127 19.67 -2.04 -32.24
C ALA A 127 20.84 -2.67 -33.00
N LEU A 128 20.91 -2.48 -34.33
CA LEU A 128 21.99 -2.99 -35.18
C LEU A 128 23.29 -2.17 -35.08
N GLY A 129 23.21 -0.91 -34.64
CA GLY A 129 24.35 0.00 -34.60
C GLY A 129 25.34 -0.32 -33.49
N ASP A 130 24.84 -0.63 -32.29
CA ASP A 130 25.66 -1.05 -31.15
C ASP A 130 24.94 -2.16 -30.37
N PRO A 131 25.48 -3.40 -30.36
CA PRO A 131 24.93 -4.49 -29.58
C PRO A 131 24.78 -4.19 -28.09
N ASN A 132 25.50 -3.20 -27.54
CA ASN A 132 25.39 -2.74 -26.15
C ASN A 132 24.24 -1.78 -25.88
N ARG A 133 23.65 -1.19 -26.92
CA ARG A 133 22.55 -0.20 -26.82
C ARG A 133 21.20 -0.76 -27.25
N VAL A 134 21.06 -2.08 -27.27
CA VAL A 134 19.78 -2.75 -27.55
C VAL A 134 18.71 -2.33 -26.55
N ASP A 135 19.09 -2.04 -25.31
CA ASP A 135 18.18 -1.50 -24.31
C ASP A 135 17.62 -0.14 -24.75
N GLU A 136 18.47 0.79 -25.18
CA GLU A 136 18.06 2.10 -25.69
C GLU A 136 17.20 2.00 -26.98
N ALA A 137 17.36 0.92 -27.76
CA ALA A 137 16.59 0.69 -28.96
C ALA A 137 15.13 0.26 -28.69
N ILE A 138 14.84 -0.36 -27.54
CA ILE A 138 13.48 -0.73 -27.15
C ILE A 138 12.79 0.47 -26.51
N ILE A 139 11.68 0.91 -27.09
CA ILE A 139 10.85 1.98 -26.53
C ILE A 139 9.51 1.44 -26.04
N SER A 140 9.04 1.98 -24.91
CA SER A 140 7.67 1.80 -24.42
C SER A 140 6.83 3.01 -24.80
N ILE A 141 5.74 2.78 -25.53
CA ILE A 141 4.85 3.84 -26.02
C ILE A 141 3.41 3.61 -25.56
N PRO A 142 2.57 4.65 -25.48
CA PRO A 142 1.15 4.48 -25.16
C PRO A 142 0.45 3.52 -26.13
N ALA A 143 -0.63 2.87 -25.67
CA ALA A 143 -1.35 1.86 -26.44
C ALA A 143 -1.92 2.33 -27.79
N ASP A 144 -2.10 3.64 -27.99
CA ASP A 144 -2.53 4.26 -29.25
C ASP A 144 -1.39 4.47 -30.25
N GLY A 145 -0.15 4.19 -29.85
CA GLY A 145 1.03 4.28 -30.71
C GLY A 145 1.63 5.69 -30.83
N VAL A 146 1.16 6.69 -30.07
CA VAL A 146 1.57 8.09 -30.27
C VAL A 146 2.25 8.67 -29.04
N ILE A 147 3.52 9.06 -29.19
CA ILE A 147 4.30 9.75 -28.15
C ILE A 147 3.95 11.24 -28.20
N ARG A 148 3.54 11.79 -27.06
CA ARG A 148 3.13 13.19 -26.93
C ARG A 148 3.84 13.88 -25.75
N THR A 149 4.04 15.19 -25.87
CA THR A 149 4.54 16.08 -24.81
C THR A 149 3.49 17.14 -24.45
N ASN A 150 3.84 18.07 -23.53
CA ASN A 150 2.99 19.19 -23.13
C ASN A 150 1.56 18.75 -22.71
N PHE A 151 1.49 17.86 -21.72
CA PHE A 151 0.24 17.28 -21.23
C PHE A 151 -0.62 16.60 -22.32
N GLY A 152 0.03 16.01 -23.33
CA GLY A 152 -0.64 15.26 -24.39
C GLY A 152 -1.10 16.09 -25.57
N LYS A 153 -0.64 17.35 -25.70
CA LYS A 153 -1.03 18.25 -26.80
C LYS A 153 -0.13 18.10 -28.03
N ASP A 154 1.17 17.97 -27.81
CA ASP A 154 2.15 18.06 -28.90
C ASP A 154 2.63 16.65 -29.27
N VAL A 155 2.39 16.22 -30.51
CA VAL A 155 2.85 14.92 -31.02
C VAL A 155 4.34 14.99 -31.32
N VAL A 156 5.11 14.11 -30.67
CA VAL A 156 6.57 13.99 -30.86
C VAL A 156 6.90 12.91 -31.87
N LEU A 157 6.22 11.76 -31.78
CA LEU A 157 6.42 10.63 -32.68
C LEU A 157 5.13 9.84 -32.80
N ASP A 158 4.72 9.55 -34.03
CA ASP A 158 3.50 8.82 -34.34
C ASP A 158 3.85 7.47 -34.97
N LEU A 159 3.59 6.39 -34.24
CA LEU A 159 3.79 5.00 -34.62
C LEU A 159 2.46 4.23 -34.58
N SER A 160 1.34 4.92 -34.81
CA SER A 160 -0.01 4.37 -34.68
C SER A 160 -0.32 3.20 -35.63
N ASP A 161 0.39 3.13 -36.77
CA ASP A 161 0.16 2.17 -37.84
C ASP A 161 1.48 1.65 -38.43
N HIS A 162 1.41 0.55 -39.18
CA HIS A 162 2.58 -0.12 -39.73
C HIS A 162 3.34 0.72 -40.77
N ASP A 163 2.67 1.62 -41.50
CA ASP A 163 3.34 2.45 -42.51
C ASP A 163 4.29 3.45 -41.82
N LYS A 164 3.80 4.15 -40.79
CA LYS A 164 4.64 5.06 -39.99
C LYS A 164 5.74 4.30 -39.24
N GLN A 165 5.42 3.15 -38.67
CA GLN A 165 6.42 2.31 -38.01
C GLN A 165 7.57 1.93 -38.95
N ARG A 166 7.27 1.57 -40.19
CA ARG A 166 8.28 1.29 -41.23
C ARG A 166 9.04 2.53 -41.66
N GLU A 167 8.34 3.65 -41.87
CA GLU A 167 8.93 4.94 -42.23
C GLU A 167 10.00 5.37 -41.21
N TYR A 168 9.70 5.24 -39.92
CA TYR A 168 10.61 5.59 -38.83
C TYR A 168 11.52 4.43 -38.37
N GLY A 169 11.46 3.25 -38.98
CA GLY A 169 12.35 2.13 -38.67
C GLY A 169 12.08 1.43 -37.32
N TYR A 170 10.86 1.50 -36.80
CA TYR A 170 10.45 0.85 -35.55
C TYR A 170 9.73 -0.47 -35.81
N PHE A 171 10.37 -1.60 -35.50
CA PHE A 171 9.75 -2.92 -35.58
C PHE A 171 8.86 -3.18 -34.35
N PRO A 172 7.57 -3.54 -34.53
CA PRO A 172 6.66 -3.79 -33.42
C PRO A 172 6.81 -5.22 -32.86
N LEU A 173 7.22 -5.35 -31.60
CA LEU A 173 7.65 -6.63 -31.01
C LEU A 173 6.57 -7.72 -30.94
N HIS A 174 5.28 -7.35 -30.95
CA HIS A 174 4.17 -8.30 -31.01
C HIS A 174 4.13 -9.16 -32.29
N LEU A 175 4.83 -8.74 -33.36
CA LEU A 175 4.92 -9.52 -34.60
C LEU A 175 6.00 -10.59 -34.54
N LEU A 176 6.89 -10.58 -33.53
CA LEU A 176 8.06 -11.45 -33.45
C LEU A 176 7.71 -12.94 -33.58
N TYR A 177 6.63 -13.37 -32.92
CA TYR A 177 6.07 -14.74 -33.02
C TYR A 177 4.75 -14.77 -33.82
N GLY A 178 4.48 -13.71 -34.58
CA GLY A 178 3.34 -13.56 -35.48
C GLY A 178 3.82 -13.37 -36.92
N ASP A 179 3.13 -12.51 -37.67
CA ASP A 179 3.45 -12.24 -39.07
C ASP A 179 4.52 -11.14 -39.24
N TYR A 180 5.73 -11.41 -38.74
CA TYR A 180 6.86 -10.50 -38.96
C TYR A 180 7.32 -10.47 -40.43
N MET A 181 7.08 -11.56 -41.19
CA MET A 181 7.57 -11.68 -42.56
C MET A 181 6.88 -10.70 -43.50
N SER A 182 5.55 -10.62 -43.47
CA SER A 182 4.81 -9.63 -44.28
C SER A 182 5.25 -8.21 -43.95
N TRP A 183 5.50 -7.91 -42.66
CA TRP A 183 5.94 -6.59 -42.23
C TRP A 183 7.33 -6.22 -42.81
N ILE A 184 8.30 -7.13 -42.76
CA ILE A 184 9.66 -6.90 -43.27
C ILE A 184 9.68 -6.79 -44.80
N LEU A 185 8.86 -7.58 -45.51
CA LEU A 185 8.81 -7.54 -46.98
C LEU A 185 8.32 -6.20 -47.53
N GLU A 186 7.50 -5.50 -46.75
CA GLU A 186 6.97 -4.17 -47.07
C GLU A 186 7.90 -3.02 -46.61
N LEU A 187 9.03 -3.31 -45.95
CA LEU A 187 10.01 -2.31 -45.55
C LEU A 187 10.76 -1.78 -46.78
N GLN A 188 10.87 -0.44 -46.90
CA GLN A 188 11.59 0.19 -48.02
C GLN A 188 13.08 -0.17 -48.02
N ASP A 189 13.72 -0.15 -46.84
CA ASP A 189 15.11 -0.57 -46.66
C ASP A 189 15.19 -2.08 -46.42
N ARG A 190 15.31 -2.84 -47.51
CA ARG A 190 15.38 -4.30 -47.47
C ARG A 190 16.65 -4.83 -46.80
N GLU A 191 17.76 -4.11 -46.88
CA GLU A 191 19.03 -4.53 -46.27
C GLU A 191 18.96 -4.39 -44.75
N LEU A 192 18.36 -3.29 -44.26
CA LEU A 192 18.07 -3.13 -42.83
C LEU A 192 17.18 -4.26 -42.31
N GLY A 193 16.06 -4.53 -43.01
CA GLY A 193 15.13 -5.59 -42.63
C GLY A 193 15.77 -6.97 -42.61
N LYS A 194 16.63 -7.26 -43.60
CA LYS A 194 17.39 -8.52 -43.67
C LYS A 194 18.36 -8.67 -42.51
N LYS A 195 19.17 -7.65 -42.21
CA LYS A 195 20.11 -7.67 -41.08
C LYS A 195 19.39 -7.82 -39.74
N PHE A 196 18.32 -7.05 -39.54
CA PHE A 196 17.51 -7.14 -38.33
C PHE A 196 16.87 -8.53 -38.17
N HIS A 197 16.43 -9.13 -39.29
CA HIS A 197 15.93 -10.50 -39.27
C HIS A 197 17.00 -11.51 -38.84
N GLU A 198 18.20 -11.43 -39.41
CA GLU A 198 19.32 -12.35 -39.14
C GLU A 198 19.86 -12.21 -37.70
N GLU A 199 20.00 -10.98 -37.19
CA GLU A 199 20.64 -10.70 -35.90
C GLU A 199 19.68 -10.72 -34.71
N PHE A 200 18.39 -10.38 -34.89
CA PHE A 200 17.45 -10.25 -33.78
C PHE A 200 16.24 -11.19 -33.88
N ILE A 201 15.54 -11.21 -35.02
CA ILE A 201 14.29 -11.97 -35.12
C ILE A 201 14.57 -13.47 -35.10
N LYS A 202 15.52 -13.96 -35.89
CA LYS A 202 15.82 -15.38 -35.99
C LYS A 202 16.33 -15.96 -34.65
N PRO A 203 17.28 -15.34 -33.93
CA PRO A 203 17.70 -15.84 -32.62
C PRO A 203 16.60 -15.78 -31.57
N ALA A 204 15.78 -14.71 -31.56
CA ALA A 204 14.68 -14.60 -30.62
C ALA A 204 13.57 -15.62 -30.92
N ALA A 205 13.30 -15.93 -32.19
CA ALA A 205 12.29 -16.94 -32.57
C ALA A 205 12.60 -18.33 -32.00
N THR A 206 13.88 -18.70 -31.87
CA THR A 206 14.35 -19.96 -31.28
C THR A 206 14.83 -19.80 -29.84
N TYR A 207 14.32 -18.81 -29.11
CA TYR A 207 14.74 -18.54 -27.74
C TYR A 207 14.17 -19.58 -26.77
N ASP A 208 15.04 -20.37 -26.16
CA ASP A 208 14.66 -21.45 -25.24
C ASP A 208 14.58 -20.99 -23.78
N ILE A 209 13.52 -21.41 -23.09
CA ILE A 209 13.34 -21.21 -21.66
C ILE A 209 13.29 -22.59 -20.96
N PRO A 210 14.12 -22.84 -19.94
CA PRO A 210 14.03 -24.06 -19.16
C PRO A 210 12.75 -24.12 -18.34
N ALA A 211 12.10 -25.28 -18.31
CA ALA A 211 10.97 -25.57 -17.44
C ALA A 211 11.40 -26.44 -16.26
N ILE A 212 10.78 -26.30 -15.11
CA ILE A 212 10.77 -27.29 -14.03
C ILE A 212 9.33 -27.79 -13.92
N ILE A 213 9.08 -29.04 -14.33
CA ILE A 213 7.74 -29.63 -14.34
C ILE A 213 7.60 -30.59 -13.17
N LEU A 214 6.69 -30.28 -12.25
CA LEU A 214 6.27 -31.16 -11.16
C LEU A 214 5.19 -32.13 -11.65
N ASP A 215 5.35 -33.41 -11.30
CA ASP A 215 4.44 -34.48 -11.71
C ASP A 215 3.08 -34.44 -10.98
N GLU A 216 2.10 -35.16 -11.52
CA GLU A 216 0.75 -35.29 -10.95
C GLU A 216 0.70 -36.08 -9.64
N ASN A 217 1.81 -36.72 -9.23
CA ASN A 217 1.92 -37.49 -8.00
C ASN A 217 2.66 -36.71 -6.90
N THR A 218 3.05 -35.46 -7.18
CA THR A 218 3.76 -34.62 -6.21
C THR A 218 2.77 -34.18 -5.14
N ASP A 219 3.08 -34.49 -3.88
CA ASP A 219 2.20 -34.19 -2.76
C ASP A 219 2.08 -32.67 -2.52
N LYS A 220 0.96 -32.26 -1.89
CA LYS A 220 0.60 -30.86 -1.61
C LYS A 220 1.70 -30.13 -0.82
N ALA A 221 2.32 -30.81 0.14
CA ALA A 221 3.34 -30.22 1.03
C ALA A 221 4.67 -29.96 0.29
N ALA A 222 5.04 -30.85 -0.62
CA ALA A 222 6.22 -30.73 -1.43
C ALA A 222 6.07 -29.65 -2.50
N VAL A 223 4.89 -29.55 -3.12
CA VAL A 223 4.57 -28.41 -4.00
C VAL A 223 4.78 -27.12 -3.22
N ALA A 224 4.18 -26.96 -2.03
CA ALA A 224 4.36 -25.77 -1.18
C ALA A 224 5.83 -25.51 -0.79
N THR A 225 6.60 -26.54 -0.49
CA THR A 225 8.03 -26.42 -0.12
C THR A 225 8.90 -26.01 -1.31
N VAL A 226 8.65 -26.57 -2.49
CA VAL A 226 9.34 -26.18 -3.73
C VAL A 226 8.98 -24.74 -4.09
N PHE A 227 7.70 -24.37 -3.92
CA PHE A 227 7.22 -23.00 -4.07
C PHE A 227 7.93 -22.00 -3.16
N GLU A 228 8.15 -22.34 -1.89
CA GLU A 228 8.86 -21.48 -0.93
C GLU A 228 10.34 -21.31 -1.31
N LYS A 229 11.01 -22.40 -1.72
CA LYS A 229 12.46 -22.39 -1.99
C LYS A 229 12.85 -21.80 -3.33
N VAL A 230 12.01 -21.90 -4.36
CA VAL A 230 12.36 -21.43 -5.72
C VAL A 230 11.94 -19.98 -5.97
N ASN A 231 11.11 -19.39 -5.11
CA ASN A 231 10.62 -18.01 -5.22
C ASN A 231 11.64 -16.88 -4.98
N ILE A 232 12.93 -17.20 -4.93
CA ILE A 232 13.98 -16.26 -4.49
C ILE A 232 14.42 -15.30 -5.62
N GLY A 233 14.22 -15.68 -6.90
CA GLY A 233 14.71 -14.92 -8.06
C GLY A 233 13.75 -13.88 -8.68
N GLY A 234 12.50 -13.78 -8.20
CA GLY A 234 11.44 -12.91 -8.76
C GLY A 234 10.89 -11.87 -7.75
N LEU A 235 9.69 -11.32 -7.98
CA LEU A 235 8.97 -10.57 -6.93
C LEU A 235 8.39 -11.61 -5.95
N PRO A 236 9.01 -11.82 -4.77
CA PRO A 236 8.74 -12.98 -3.92
C PRO A 236 7.27 -13.04 -3.53
N LEU A 237 6.70 -14.25 -3.49
CA LEU A 237 5.37 -14.46 -2.93
C LEU A 237 5.32 -13.96 -1.47
N ASN A 238 4.20 -13.37 -1.11
CA ASN A 238 3.93 -12.96 0.26
C ASN A 238 3.46 -14.17 1.09
N VAL A 239 3.41 -13.98 2.41
CA VAL A 239 3.02 -15.05 3.35
C VAL A 239 1.62 -15.57 3.12
N PHE A 240 0.72 -14.70 2.67
CA PHE A 240 -0.67 -15.06 2.40
C PHE A 240 -0.80 -16.05 1.23
N GLU A 241 -0.02 -15.84 0.16
CA GLU A 241 0.02 -16.73 -1.00
C GLU A 241 0.55 -18.12 -0.61
N LEU A 242 1.61 -18.17 0.19
CA LEU A 242 2.17 -19.42 0.70
C LEU A 242 1.17 -20.18 1.58
N LEU A 243 0.51 -19.50 2.52
CA LEU A 243 -0.52 -20.13 3.36
C LEU A 243 -1.75 -20.56 2.57
N THR A 244 -2.11 -19.86 1.49
CA THR A 244 -3.23 -20.30 0.64
C THR A 244 -2.94 -21.68 0.04
N ALA A 245 -1.73 -21.90 -0.45
CA ALA A 245 -1.32 -23.21 -0.98
C ALA A 245 -1.30 -24.28 0.12
N VAL A 246 -0.81 -23.95 1.32
CA VAL A 246 -0.78 -24.87 2.47
C VAL A 246 -2.19 -25.24 2.94
N PHE A 247 -3.12 -24.28 3.03
CA PHE A 247 -4.48 -24.52 3.53
C PHE A 247 -5.38 -25.24 2.54
N ALA A 248 -5.25 -24.96 1.24
CA ALA A 248 -5.87 -25.78 0.20
C ALA A 248 -5.36 -27.24 0.23
N GLY A 249 -4.24 -27.47 0.93
CA GLY A 249 -3.61 -28.75 1.22
C GLY A 249 -4.32 -29.67 2.21
N ASP A 250 -5.25 -29.15 3.02
CA ASP A 250 -5.68 -29.82 4.26
C ASP A 250 -6.67 -30.98 4.01
N ALA A 251 -6.21 -32.21 4.24
CA ALA A 251 -7.01 -33.41 4.04
C ALA A 251 -8.20 -33.52 5.00
N GLN A 252 -8.02 -33.08 6.25
CA GLN A 252 -9.04 -33.21 7.28
C GLN A 252 -10.23 -32.27 7.01
N TYR A 253 -9.94 -31.07 6.52
CA TYR A 253 -10.97 -30.14 6.07
C TYR A 253 -11.75 -30.70 4.88
N PHE A 254 -11.05 -31.20 3.85
CA PHE A 254 -11.68 -31.77 2.66
C PHE A 254 -12.64 -32.93 3.00
N GLU A 255 -12.23 -33.84 3.88
CA GLU A 255 -13.07 -34.94 4.35
C GLU A 255 -14.37 -34.46 5.03
N SER A 256 -14.30 -33.34 5.75
CA SER A 256 -15.45 -32.80 6.49
C SER A 256 -16.37 -31.90 5.65
N ALA A 257 -15.81 -31.09 4.75
CA ALA A 257 -16.53 -30.06 4.00
C ALA A 257 -16.90 -30.51 2.57
N GLY A 258 -16.24 -31.54 2.04
CA GLY A 258 -16.40 -32.01 0.66
C GLY A 258 -15.70 -31.14 -0.39
N GLU A 259 -14.99 -30.09 0.04
CA GLU A 259 -14.21 -29.18 -0.81
C GLU A 259 -12.95 -28.67 -0.08
N ASP A 260 -11.94 -28.23 -0.83
CA ASP A 260 -10.71 -27.65 -0.27
C ASP A 260 -10.97 -26.25 0.29
N PHE A 261 -10.31 -25.89 1.41
CA PHE A 261 -10.41 -24.54 1.96
C PHE A 261 -9.68 -23.52 1.08
N ARG A 262 -10.34 -22.40 0.79
CA ARG A 262 -9.81 -21.34 -0.10
C ARG A 262 -9.65 -20.03 0.65
N LEU A 263 -8.43 -19.79 1.14
CA LEU A 263 -8.09 -18.61 1.93
C LEU A 263 -8.39 -17.28 1.21
N ASN A 264 -8.24 -17.22 -0.11
CA ASN A 264 -8.62 -16.05 -0.91
C ASN A 264 -10.12 -15.74 -0.87
N ASP A 265 -10.97 -16.78 -0.94
CA ASP A 265 -12.42 -16.59 -0.94
C ASP A 265 -12.90 -16.21 0.48
N ASP A 266 -12.27 -16.78 1.51
CA ASP A 266 -12.50 -16.38 2.91
C ASP A 266 -12.07 -14.93 3.18
N TRP A 267 -10.94 -14.49 2.61
CA TRP A 267 -10.52 -13.09 2.71
C TRP A 267 -11.52 -12.15 2.01
N LYS A 268 -12.04 -12.51 0.83
CA LYS A 268 -13.10 -11.73 0.18
C LYS A 268 -14.36 -11.66 1.04
N GLU A 269 -14.75 -12.74 1.69
CA GLU A 269 -15.87 -12.74 2.64
C GLU A 269 -15.60 -11.78 3.82
N THR A 270 -14.37 -11.77 4.33
CA THR A 270 -13.92 -10.82 5.36
C THR A 270 -14.04 -9.37 4.87
N GLN A 271 -13.56 -9.08 3.66
CA GLN A 271 -13.69 -7.75 3.05
C GLN A 271 -15.15 -7.33 2.85
N LEU A 272 -16.03 -8.26 2.45
CA LEU A 272 -17.46 -8.00 2.33
C LEU A 272 -18.11 -7.67 3.68
N LYS A 273 -17.75 -8.39 4.75
CA LYS A 273 -18.22 -8.08 6.11
C LYS A 273 -17.74 -6.71 6.60
N TRP A 274 -16.56 -6.28 6.16
CA TRP A 274 -15.96 -5.01 6.54
C TRP A 274 -16.32 -3.82 5.62
N ALA A 275 -17.06 -4.06 4.54
CA ALA A 275 -17.36 -3.04 3.53
C ALA A 275 -18.08 -1.79 4.08
N SER A 276 -18.86 -1.94 5.16
CA SER A 276 -19.54 -0.84 5.85
C SER A 276 -18.65 -0.04 6.81
N TYR A 277 -17.37 -0.41 6.96
CA TYR A 277 -16.40 0.20 7.87
C TYR A 277 -15.18 0.73 7.09
N PRO A 278 -15.24 1.95 6.52
CA PRO A 278 -14.19 2.48 5.65
C PRO A 278 -12.79 2.50 6.27
N VAL A 279 -12.69 2.68 7.58
CA VAL A 279 -11.41 2.67 8.32
C VAL A 279 -10.67 1.33 8.26
N LEU A 280 -11.36 0.24 7.94
CA LEU A 280 -10.76 -1.09 7.77
C LEU A 280 -10.24 -1.34 6.36
N ALA A 281 -10.49 -0.45 5.40
CA ALA A 281 -10.09 -0.64 3.99
C ALA A 281 -8.57 -0.75 3.80
N ALA A 282 -7.78 -0.19 4.71
CA ALA A 282 -6.31 -0.25 4.70
C ALA A 282 -5.74 -1.49 5.40
N VAL A 283 -6.57 -2.35 6.00
CA VAL A 283 -6.12 -3.61 6.63
C VAL A 283 -5.84 -4.64 5.53
N GLU A 284 -4.62 -5.13 5.48
CA GLU A 284 -4.19 -6.10 4.47
C GLU A 284 -4.45 -7.54 4.92
N ASN A 285 -4.46 -8.48 3.97
CA ASN A 285 -4.63 -9.90 4.28
C ASN A 285 -3.50 -10.45 5.19
N THR A 286 -2.28 -9.92 5.05
CA THR A 286 -1.14 -10.24 5.91
C THR A 286 -1.32 -9.70 7.33
N ASP A 287 -1.99 -8.56 7.50
CA ASP A 287 -2.29 -8.00 8.82
C ASP A 287 -3.26 -8.90 9.60
N PHE A 288 -4.27 -9.41 8.90
CA PHE A 288 -5.20 -10.38 9.47
C PHE A 288 -4.50 -11.68 9.87
N LEU A 289 -3.61 -12.20 9.01
CA LEU A 289 -2.81 -13.38 9.35
C LEU A 289 -1.88 -13.14 10.53
N GLN A 290 -1.25 -11.97 10.65
CA GLN A 290 -0.46 -11.61 11.83
C GLN A 290 -1.31 -11.62 13.11
N ALA A 291 -2.55 -11.12 13.06
CA ALA A 291 -3.48 -11.18 14.18
C ALA A 291 -3.80 -12.63 14.58
N VAL A 292 -4.04 -13.53 13.61
CA VAL A 292 -4.26 -14.97 13.83
C VAL A 292 -3.01 -15.60 14.47
N THR A 293 -1.81 -15.29 13.97
CA THR A 293 -0.54 -15.82 14.51
C THR A 293 -0.32 -15.39 15.95
N MET A 294 -0.59 -14.12 16.29
CA MET A 294 -0.43 -13.64 17.65
C MET A 294 -1.38 -14.34 18.62
N LEU A 295 -2.65 -14.52 18.25
CA LEU A 295 -3.61 -15.24 19.12
C LEU A 295 -3.24 -16.71 19.28
N THR A 296 -2.81 -17.36 18.20
CA THR A 296 -2.35 -18.76 18.21
C THR A 296 -1.11 -18.95 19.07
N THR A 297 -0.07 -18.14 18.86
CA THR A 297 1.18 -18.22 19.63
C THR A 297 0.97 -17.83 21.10
N ARG A 298 0.13 -16.82 21.39
CA ARG A 298 -0.30 -16.48 22.75
C ARG A 298 -1.04 -17.62 23.42
N GLN A 299 -1.94 -18.31 22.72
CA GLN A 299 -2.63 -19.47 23.30
C GLN A 299 -1.64 -20.58 23.69
N ARG A 300 -0.66 -20.86 22.82
CA ARG A 300 0.38 -21.85 23.08
C ARG A 300 1.26 -21.42 24.26
N HIS A 301 1.65 -20.15 24.30
CA HIS A 301 2.43 -19.57 25.39
C HIS A 301 1.73 -19.74 26.75
N LEU A 302 0.43 -19.42 26.82
CA LEU A 302 -0.36 -19.52 28.06
C LEU A 302 -0.68 -20.96 28.48
N ALA A 303 -0.71 -21.90 27.53
CA ALA A 303 -0.96 -23.32 27.82
C ALA A 303 0.32 -24.07 28.24
N ASP A 304 1.50 -23.49 27.97
CA ASP A 304 2.79 -24.09 28.28
C ASP A 304 3.16 -23.83 29.75
N THR A 305 3.54 -24.90 30.46
CA THR A 305 3.89 -24.87 31.88
C THR A 305 5.39 -25.01 32.13
N SER A 306 6.21 -24.99 31.08
CA SER A 306 7.67 -25.09 31.19
C SER A 306 8.30 -23.76 31.63
N ASP A 307 9.57 -23.81 32.05
CA ASP A 307 10.33 -22.62 32.45
C ASP A 307 10.57 -21.63 31.30
N ARG A 308 10.34 -22.04 30.04
CA ARG A 308 10.58 -21.24 28.83
C ARG A 308 9.45 -21.46 27.82
N PRO A 309 8.27 -20.89 28.05
CA PRO A 309 7.15 -21.01 27.12
C PRO A 309 7.50 -20.45 25.73
N PRO A 310 6.86 -20.94 24.65
CA PRO A 310 7.11 -20.45 23.31
C PRO A 310 6.77 -18.95 23.21
N ALA A 311 7.59 -18.19 22.48
CA ALA A 311 7.38 -16.75 22.36
C ALA A 311 6.10 -16.41 21.58
N ILE A 312 5.41 -15.35 22.01
CA ILE A 312 4.34 -14.72 21.23
C ILE A 312 4.98 -14.00 20.04
N SER A 313 4.43 -14.17 18.84
CA SER A 313 5.05 -13.65 17.62
C SER A 313 4.04 -13.20 16.58
N ALA A 314 4.41 -12.18 15.83
CA ALA A 314 3.76 -11.70 14.60
C ALA A 314 4.70 -11.79 13.38
N LYS A 315 5.88 -12.42 13.54
CA LYS A 315 6.90 -12.48 12.50
C LYS A 315 6.45 -13.36 11.35
N ARG A 316 6.87 -12.98 10.14
CA ARG A 316 6.67 -13.76 8.91
C ARG A 316 6.93 -15.26 9.07
N GLU A 317 8.03 -15.64 9.69
CA GLU A 317 8.43 -17.06 9.89
C GLU A 317 7.42 -17.84 10.74
N ASP A 318 6.75 -17.19 11.69
CA ASP A 318 5.77 -17.84 12.56
C ASP A 318 4.37 -17.83 11.95
N VAL A 319 4.08 -16.84 11.09
CA VAL A 319 2.85 -16.84 10.28
C VAL A 319 2.84 -18.05 9.34
N LEU A 320 3.97 -18.41 8.73
CA LEU A 320 4.08 -19.59 7.87
C LEU A 320 3.88 -20.93 8.62
N LYS A 321 3.97 -20.94 9.95
CA LYS A 321 3.72 -22.13 10.78
C LYS A 321 2.26 -22.28 11.19
N LEU A 322 1.36 -21.40 10.73
CA LEU A 322 -0.08 -21.54 10.98
C LEU A 322 -0.63 -22.79 10.31
N THR A 323 -1.48 -23.52 11.03
CA THR A 323 -2.32 -24.57 10.46
C THR A 323 -3.70 -24.02 10.08
N LEU A 324 -4.44 -24.74 9.22
CA LEU A 324 -5.81 -24.36 8.89
C LEU A 324 -6.71 -24.34 10.13
N THR A 325 -6.51 -25.28 11.06
CA THR A 325 -7.22 -25.32 12.35
C THR A 325 -6.96 -24.08 13.19
N ASP A 326 -5.70 -23.62 13.27
CA ASP A 326 -5.36 -22.37 13.97
C ASP A 326 -6.09 -21.17 13.32
N TYR A 327 -6.11 -21.11 11.99
CA TYR A 327 -6.77 -20.05 11.25
C TYR A 327 -8.28 -20.02 11.50
N LEU A 328 -8.97 -21.14 11.28
CA LEU A 328 -10.42 -21.24 11.41
C LEU A 328 -10.88 -20.93 12.85
N LYS A 329 -10.06 -21.29 13.85
CA LYS A 329 -10.36 -20.98 15.25
C LYS A 329 -10.45 -19.47 15.53
N TRP A 330 -9.52 -18.69 15.01
CA TRP A 330 -9.41 -17.26 15.33
C TRP A 330 -10.04 -16.35 14.29
N ARG A 331 -10.35 -16.87 13.10
CA ARG A 331 -10.95 -16.13 11.99
C ARG A 331 -12.17 -15.31 12.41
N ASP A 332 -13.22 -15.97 12.89
CA ASP A 332 -14.49 -15.28 13.19
C ASP A 332 -14.38 -14.35 14.41
N PRO A 333 -13.73 -14.74 15.53
CA PRO A 333 -13.43 -13.81 16.62
C PRO A 333 -12.70 -12.54 16.17
N LEU A 334 -11.74 -12.67 15.24
CA LEU A 334 -11.01 -11.52 14.71
C LEU A 334 -11.86 -10.67 13.77
N ARG A 335 -12.67 -11.27 12.90
CA ARG A 335 -13.60 -10.53 12.03
C ARG A 335 -14.48 -9.58 12.84
N GLU A 336 -15.02 -10.07 13.96
CA GLU A 336 -15.82 -9.26 14.90
C GLU A 336 -14.97 -8.25 15.67
N ALA A 337 -13.75 -8.62 16.08
CA ALA A 337 -12.87 -7.70 16.80
C ALA A 337 -12.39 -6.52 15.94
N PHE A 338 -12.18 -6.70 14.63
CA PHE A 338 -11.89 -5.60 13.71
C PHE A 338 -13.10 -4.69 13.49
N VAL A 339 -14.31 -5.24 13.45
CA VAL A 339 -15.55 -4.44 13.45
C VAL A 339 -15.67 -3.61 14.73
N TRP A 340 -15.38 -4.21 15.89
CA TRP A 340 -15.29 -3.49 17.15
C TRP A 340 -14.22 -2.39 17.10
N ALA A 341 -13.04 -2.67 16.54
CA ALA A 341 -11.97 -1.68 16.39
C ALA A 341 -12.41 -0.49 15.51
N ALA A 342 -13.22 -0.72 14.48
CA ALA A 342 -13.78 0.35 13.66
C ALA A 342 -14.74 1.25 14.46
N THR A 343 -15.56 0.69 15.35
CA THR A 343 -16.40 1.45 16.28
C THR A 343 -15.55 2.20 17.30
N PHE A 344 -14.53 1.55 17.88
CA PHE A 344 -13.56 2.17 18.77
C PHE A 344 -12.91 3.40 18.12
N LEU A 345 -12.52 3.33 16.84
CA LEU A 345 -12.01 4.48 16.10
C LEU A 345 -13.05 5.59 15.88
N ALA A 346 -14.29 5.21 15.55
CA ALA A 346 -15.38 6.15 15.33
C ALA A 346 -15.69 6.97 16.60
N ASP A 347 -15.62 6.35 17.79
CA ASP A 347 -15.78 7.04 19.08
C ASP A 347 -14.69 8.10 19.32
N ARG A 348 -13.55 8.04 18.62
CA ARG A 348 -12.52 9.10 18.61
C ARG A 348 -12.47 9.89 17.32
N HIS A 349 -13.57 9.98 16.60
CA HIS A 349 -13.69 10.86 15.45
C HIS A 349 -12.75 10.50 14.29
N ILE A 350 -12.40 9.22 14.14
CA ILE A 350 -11.64 8.68 13.00
C ILE A 350 -12.63 7.89 12.12
N PHE A 351 -12.99 8.47 10.96
CA PHE A 351 -14.11 7.97 10.16
C PHE A 351 -13.72 7.42 8.78
N ALA A 352 -12.61 7.89 8.20
CA ALA A 352 -12.19 7.53 6.86
C ALA A 352 -10.80 6.87 6.85
N PRO A 353 -10.49 6.01 5.85
CA PRO A 353 -9.21 5.32 5.78
C PRO A 353 -8.00 6.28 5.78
N ARG A 354 -8.15 7.46 5.16
CA ARG A 354 -7.11 8.49 5.13
C ARG A 354 -6.79 9.09 6.51
N ASP A 355 -7.72 9.02 7.45
CA ASP A 355 -7.60 9.62 8.79
C ASP A 355 -7.14 8.60 9.84
N VAL A 356 -7.04 7.30 9.49
CA VAL A 356 -6.45 6.28 10.36
C VAL A 356 -4.95 6.58 10.54
N PRO A 357 -4.47 6.80 11.78
CA PRO A 357 -3.06 7.12 12.02
C PRO A 357 -2.12 5.99 11.63
N TYR A 358 -2.38 4.79 12.16
CA TYR A 358 -1.64 3.57 11.86
C TYR A 358 -2.60 2.40 11.61
N PRO A 359 -2.83 2.00 10.35
CA PRO A 359 -3.60 0.78 10.04
C PRO A 359 -3.00 -0.46 10.74
N LYS A 360 -1.66 -0.51 10.82
CA LYS A 360 -0.90 -1.56 11.49
C LYS A 360 -1.19 -1.68 13.00
N GLN A 361 -1.58 -0.60 13.69
CA GLN A 361 -1.96 -0.67 15.12
C GLN A 361 -3.33 -1.33 15.34
N LEU A 362 -4.16 -1.44 14.30
CA LEU A 362 -5.45 -2.16 14.40
C LEU A 362 -5.25 -3.66 14.63
N VAL A 363 -4.11 -4.21 14.20
CA VAL A 363 -3.74 -5.61 14.40
C VAL A 363 -3.66 -5.96 15.90
N PRO A 364 -2.78 -5.35 16.71
CA PRO A 364 -2.76 -5.60 18.15
C PRO A 364 -4.07 -5.20 18.82
N LEU A 365 -4.72 -4.08 18.43
CA LEU A 365 -6.00 -3.65 19.01
C LEU A 365 -7.09 -4.73 18.89
N ALA A 366 -7.26 -5.33 17.70
CA ALA A 366 -8.22 -6.40 17.47
C ALA A 366 -7.86 -7.65 18.28
N THR A 367 -6.58 -8.04 18.34
CA THR A 367 -6.18 -9.21 19.15
C THR A 367 -6.34 -8.99 20.66
N ILE A 368 -6.11 -7.78 21.15
CA ILE A 368 -6.36 -7.40 22.54
C ILE A 368 -7.85 -7.47 22.84
N LYS A 369 -8.72 -7.00 21.92
CA LYS A 369 -10.17 -7.17 22.05
C LYS A 369 -10.57 -8.64 22.14
N VAL A 370 -10.00 -9.54 21.33
CA VAL A 370 -10.25 -10.99 21.44
C VAL A 370 -9.77 -11.52 22.80
N ALA A 371 -8.60 -11.11 23.28
CA ALA A 371 -8.04 -11.57 24.55
C ALA A 371 -8.85 -11.12 25.78
N LEU A 372 -9.40 -9.90 25.74
CA LEU A 372 -10.24 -9.32 26.80
C LEU A 372 -11.71 -9.72 26.71
N GLY A 373 -12.18 -10.14 25.53
CA GLY A 373 -13.58 -10.47 25.31
C GLY A 373 -14.51 -9.29 25.58
N LYS A 374 -15.51 -9.49 26.45
CA LYS A 374 -16.49 -8.44 26.82
C LYS A 374 -15.91 -7.38 27.75
N ASP A 375 -14.84 -7.71 28.48
CA ASP A 375 -14.27 -6.80 29.47
C ASP A 375 -13.61 -5.57 28.82
N ALA A 376 -13.25 -5.67 27.54
CA ALA A 376 -12.73 -4.54 26.75
C ALA A 376 -13.67 -3.31 26.71
N ASP A 377 -14.98 -3.53 26.92
CA ASP A 377 -16.01 -2.49 26.89
C ASP A 377 -16.31 -1.91 28.29
N LEU A 378 -15.71 -2.45 29.36
CA LEU A 378 -15.83 -1.88 30.70
C LEU A 378 -15.12 -0.53 30.76
N ILE A 379 -15.71 0.44 31.47
CA ILE A 379 -15.26 1.85 31.47
C ILE A 379 -13.76 1.99 31.71
N SER A 380 -13.25 1.44 32.82
CA SER A 380 -11.82 1.56 33.18
C SER A 380 -10.90 0.85 32.19
N VAL A 381 -11.32 -0.31 31.68
CA VAL A 381 -10.55 -1.09 30.68
C VAL A 381 -10.49 -0.30 29.37
N SER A 382 -11.64 0.21 28.91
CA SER A 382 -11.75 1.03 27.71
C SER A 382 -10.89 2.30 27.80
N GLU A 383 -10.93 3.03 28.92
CA GLU A 383 -10.07 4.20 29.18
C GLU A 383 -8.58 3.86 29.12
N ARG A 384 -8.17 2.70 29.62
CA ARG A 384 -6.79 2.23 29.53
C ARG A 384 -6.39 1.85 28.11
N LEU A 385 -7.27 1.14 27.39
CA LEU A 385 -7.09 0.88 25.95
C LEU A 385 -7.00 2.20 25.16
N VAL A 386 -7.73 3.23 25.58
CA VAL A 386 -7.67 4.56 24.98
C VAL A 386 -6.30 5.18 25.13
N ARG A 387 -5.79 5.20 26.35
CA ARG A 387 -4.47 5.72 26.64
C ARG A 387 -3.39 4.95 25.87
N TRP A 388 -3.46 3.61 25.85
CA TRP A 388 -2.52 2.79 25.08
C TRP A 388 -2.56 3.13 23.57
N TYR A 389 -3.76 3.26 23.00
CA TYR A 389 -3.92 3.61 21.59
C TYR A 389 -3.25 4.95 21.27
N TRP A 390 -3.52 5.98 22.07
CA TRP A 390 -2.97 7.32 21.87
C TRP A 390 -1.48 7.42 22.14
N CYS A 391 -0.95 6.69 23.13
CA CYS A 391 0.49 6.53 23.32
C CYS A 391 1.18 5.99 22.06
N GLY A 392 0.54 5.02 21.39
CA GLY A 392 1.00 4.48 20.11
C GLY A 392 1.01 5.49 18.96
N VAL A 393 -0.07 6.26 18.84
CA VAL A 393 -0.27 7.23 17.75
C VAL A 393 0.60 8.47 17.94
N LEU A 394 0.49 9.14 19.09
CA LEU A 394 1.16 10.40 19.37
C LEU A 394 2.64 10.20 19.71
N GLY A 395 3.02 9.04 20.23
CA GLY A 395 4.43 8.64 20.34
C GLY A 395 5.04 8.09 19.04
N GLU A 396 4.27 8.03 17.96
CA GLU A 396 4.69 7.56 16.62
C GLU A 396 5.34 6.15 16.61
N LEU A 397 4.86 5.27 17.49
CA LEU A 397 5.53 4.00 17.84
C LEU A 397 5.27 2.83 16.88
N TYR A 398 4.43 3.04 15.85
CA TYR A 398 4.04 2.01 14.87
C TYR A 398 4.51 2.30 13.44
N GLY A 399 5.37 3.31 13.25
CA GLY A 399 5.97 3.63 11.94
C GLY A 399 7.06 2.65 11.49
N SER A 400 7.91 2.17 12.42
CA SER A 400 9.00 1.22 12.16
C SER A 400 9.04 0.10 13.20
N ALA A 401 9.43 -1.12 12.82
CA ALA A 401 9.58 -2.29 13.71
C ALA A 401 8.30 -2.73 14.48
N SER A 402 7.14 -2.67 13.81
CA SER A 402 5.83 -2.91 14.43
C SER A 402 5.62 -4.35 14.94
N GLU A 403 6.20 -5.38 14.31
CA GLU A 403 5.92 -6.79 14.66
C GLU A 403 6.33 -7.16 16.09
N THR A 404 7.50 -6.71 16.54
CA THR A 404 7.96 -6.97 17.92
C THR A 404 7.12 -6.21 18.93
N ARG A 405 6.66 -5.00 18.57
CA ARG A 405 5.77 -4.21 19.41
C ARG A 405 4.39 -4.88 19.53
N PHE A 406 3.84 -5.41 18.45
CA PHE A 406 2.57 -6.14 18.48
C PHE A 406 2.59 -7.30 19.47
N ALA A 407 3.64 -8.14 19.41
CA ALA A 407 3.80 -9.28 20.29
C ALA A 407 3.88 -8.86 21.77
N ARG A 408 4.60 -7.77 22.07
CA ARG A 408 4.68 -7.21 23.44
C ARG A 408 3.35 -6.61 23.90
N ASP A 409 2.61 -5.97 23.01
CA ASP A 409 1.33 -5.35 23.36
C ASP A 409 0.26 -6.38 23.68
N ILE A 410 0.09 -7.43 22.86
CA ILE A 410 -0.87 -8.50 23.15
C ILE A 410 -0.51 -9.31 24.40
N GLU A 411 0.77 -9.35 24.77
CA GLU A 411 1.26 -9.95 26.02
C GLU A 411 0.89 -9.10 27.24
N ALA A 412 1.23 -7.80 27.22
CA ALA A 412 1.15 -6.94 28.40
C ALA A 412 -0.19 -6.20 28.56
N VAL A 413 -0.77 -5.70 27.47
CA VAL A 413 -1.93 -4.78 27.52
C VAL A 413 -3.18 -5.43 28.12
N PRO A 414 -3.56 -6.68 27.80
CA PRO A 414 -4.77 -7.28 28.38
C PRO A 414 -4.72 -7.34 29.91
N ALA A 415 -3.58 -7.74 30.49
CA ALA A 415 -3.43 -7.82 31.95
C ALA A 415 -3.46 -6.42 32.58
N TRP A 416 -2.72 -5.46 32.01
CA TRP A 416 -2.68 -4.07 32.50
C TRP A 416 -4.01 -3.32 32.36
N ALA A 417 -4.76 -3.59 31.29
CA ALA A 417 -6.05 -2.96 31.08
C ALA A 417 -7.07 -3.39 32.14
N ILE A 418 -6.98 -4.62 32.65
CA ILE A 418 -7.83 -5.13 33.74
C ILE A 418 -7.31 -4.67 35.10
N ASP A 419 -6.00 -4.80 35.35
CA ASP A 419 -5.37 -4.54 36.65
C ASP A 419 -4.22 -3.51 36.52
N GLU A 420 -4.36 -2.37 37.19
CA GLU A 420 -3.36 -1.29 37.12
C GLU A 420 -2.05 -1.65 37.83
N SER A 421 -2.09 -2.63 38.73
CA SER A 421 -0.90 -3.11 39.43
C SER A 421 -0.01 -3.98 38.54
N ALA A 422 -0.54 -4.46 37.39
CA ALA A 422 0.25 -5.18 36.41
C ALA A 422 1.29 -4.25 35.74
N PRO A 423 2.41 -4.79 35.25
CA PRO A 423 3.46 -3.99 34.61
C PRO A 423 2.92 -3.14 33.46
N THR A 424 3.24 -1.85 33.46
CA THR A 424 2.81 -0.92 32.40
C THR A 424 3.37 -1.36 31.04
N PRO A 425 2.55 -1.46 29.98
CA PRO A 425 3.01 -1.82 28.64
C PRO A 425 4.10 -0.90 28.11
N ARG A 426 5.09 -1.46 27.38
CA ARG A 426 6.19 -0.66 26.80
C ARG A 426 5.70 0.45 25.88
N THR A 427 4.63 0.23 25.11
CA THR A 427 4.05 1.29 24.26
C THR A 427 3.61 2.51 25.07
N ILE A 428 3.16 2.32 26.32
CA ILE A 428 2.89 3.44 27.21
C ILE A 428 4.19 4.00 27.80
N GLN A 429 5.15 3.16 28.20
CA GLN A 429 6.42 3.63 28.78
C GLN A 429 7.27 4.44 27.78
N ASP A 430 7.39 3.95 26.55
CA ASP A 430 8.21 4.53 25.48
C ASP A 430 7.56 5.79 24.88
N ALA A 431 6.24 5.94 24.98
CA ALA A 431 5.54 7.08 24.41
C ALA A 431 6.04 8.39 25.03
N SER A 432 6.51 9.27 24.16
CA SER A 432 6.91 10.63 24.48
C SER A 432 6.49 11.54 23.34
N PHE A 433 6.28 12.80 23.65
CA PHE A 433 5.98 13.82 22.67
C PHE A 433 6.73 15.08 23.08
N THR A 434 7.35 15.72 22.10
CA THR A 434 8.17 16.91 22.26
C THR A 434 7.46 18.09 21.64
N GLU A 435 7.47 19.25 22.30
CA GLU A 435 6.72 20.44 21.88
C GLU A 435 7.10 20.87 20.45
N SER A 436 8.39 20.92 20.13
CA SER A 436 8.90 21.19 18.78
C SER A 436 8.35 20.27 17.68
N ARG A 437 7.88 19.07 18.04
CA ARG A 437 7.22 18.16 17.07
C ARG A 437 6.02 18.84 16.41
N LEU A 438 5.26 19.69 17.10
CA LEU A 438 4.12 20.41 16.54
C LEU A 438 4.50 21.25 15.29
N HIS A 439 5.70 21.82 15.27
CA HIS A 439 6.20 22.66 14.17
C HIS A 439 6.52 21.83 12.93
N SER A 440 7.09 20.64 13.14
CA SER A 440 7.42 19.69 12.07
C SER A 440 6.20 18.95 11.49
N LEU A 441 5.04 18.95 12.17
CA LEU A 441 3.81 18.31 11.70
C LEU A 441 3.12 19.11 10.60
N ARG A 442 3.70 19.10 9.40
CA ARG A 442 3.24 19.90 8.25
C ARG A 442 2.20 19.22 7.37
N THR A 443 2.23 17.89 7.33
CA THR A 443 1.42 17.09 6.40
C THR A 443 0.43 16.21 7.13
N ARG A 444 -0.74 15.99 6.50
CA ARG A 444 -1.79 15.11 7.01
C ARG A 444 -1.42 13.63 7.06
N ASN A 445 -0.26 13.25 6.52
CA ASN A 445 0.17 11.87 6.45
C ASN A 445 0.78 11.38 7.77
N ALA A 446 1.32 12.30 8.57
CA ALA A 446 1.91 11.97 9.87
C ALA A 446 0.84 11.42 10.84
N ALA A 447 1.19 10.39 11.61
CA ALA A 447 0.26 9.76 12.54
C ALA A 447 -0.13 10.70 13.67
N ALA A 448 0.85 11.42 14.24
CA ALA A 448 0.59 12.42 15.27
C ALA A 448 -0.30 13.56 14.76
N TYR A 449 -0.18 13.97 13.49
CA TYR A 449 -1.07 14.95 12.87
C TYR A 449 -2.52 14.47 12.89
N LYS A 450 -2.76 13.24 12.42
CA LYS A 450 -4.10 12.64 12.40
C LYS A 450 -4.67 12.49 13.81
N GLY A 451 -3.84 12.13 14.78
CA GLY A 451 -4.24 12.05 16.20
C GLY A 451 -4.68 13.39 16.76
N LEU A 452 -3.90 14.46 16.54
CA LEU A 452 -4.26 15.82 16.96
C LEU A 452 -5.54 16.29 16.29
N ALA A 453 -5.70 16.07 14.99
CA ALA A 453 -6.93 16.41 14.27
C ALA A 453 -8.15 15.70 14.88
N ALA A 454 -8.06 14.40 15.15
CA ALA A 454 -9.11 13.63 15.79
C ALA A 454 -9.46 14.15 17.21
N HIS A 455 -8.45 14.55 17.99
CA HIS A 455 -8.67 15.14 19.31
C HIS A 455 -9.32 16.53 19.27
N ILE A 456 -8.98 17.37 18.27
CA ILE A 456 -9.66 18.65 18.05
C ILE A 456 -11.14 18.41 17.74
N LEU A 457 -11.44 17.46 16.85
CA LEU A 457 -12.83 17.06 16.56
C LEU A 457 -13.56 16.60 17.83
N ALA A 458 -12.91 15.78 18.66
CA ALA A 458 -13.48 15.28 19.91
C ALA A 458 -13.74 16.37 20.97
N LYS A 459 -13.12 17.56 20.86
CA LYS A 459 -13.44 18.73 21.69
C LYS A 459 -14.68 19.50 21.19
N GLY A 460 -15.36 18.99 20.17
CA GLY A 460 -16.61 19.54 19.66
C GLY A 460 -16.41 20.58 18.57
N ALA A 461 -15.35 20.45 17.75
CA ALA A 461 -15.08 21.34 16.64
C ALA A 461 -16.28 21.47 15.68
N ARG A 462 -16.66 22.71 15.32
CA ARG A 462 -17.82 23.02 14.46
C ARG A 462 -17.45 23.94 13.32
N ASP A 463 -18.05 23.73 12.16
CA ASP A 463 -17.86 24.61 11.01
C ASP A 463 -18.31 26.06 11.32
N TRP A 464 -17.49 27.03 10.92
CA TRP A 464 -17.67 28.44 11.28
C TRP A 464 -18.81 29.14 10.54
N MET A 465 -19.26 28.61 9.40
CA MET A 465 -20.36 29.20 8.63
C MET A 465 -21.68 28.45 8.80
N GLU A 466 -21.63 27.12 8.85
CA GLU A 466 -22.83 26.28 8.88
C GLU A 466 -23.22 25.84 10.30
N ASP A 467 -22.39 26.14 11.31
CA ASP A 467 -22.55 25.68 12.70
C ASP A 467 -22.84 24.17 12.78
N LYS A 468 -22.10 23.42 11.96
CA LYS A 468 -22.26 21.98 11.79
C LYS A 468 -21.15 21.26 12.53
N ALA A 469 -21.52 20.26 13.34
CA ALA A 469 -20.54 19.43 14.02
C ALA A 469 -19.74 18.67 12.98
N LEU A 470 -18.42 18.63 13.11
CA LEU A 470 -17.57 17.89 12.18
C LEU A 470 -17.54 16.39 12.56
N ASP A 471 -18.74 15.79 12.70
CA ASP A 471 -18.99 14.42 13.13
C ASP A 471 -19.16 13.44 11.95
N LYS A 472 -19.31 12.14 12.25
CA LYS A 472 -19.38 11.06 11.26
C LYS A 472 -20.38 11.30 10.12
N VAL A 473 -21.52 11.92 10.41
CA VAL A 473 -22.60 12.12 9.43
C VAL A 473 -22.24 13.28 8.50
N GLN A 474 -21.73 14.36 9.07
CA GLN A 474 -21.48 15.60 8.32
C GLN A 474 -20.08 15.64 7.69
N TYR A 475 -19.12 14.83 8.16
CA TYR A 475 -17.73 14.85 7.72
C TYR A 475 -17.57 14.56 6.22
N VAL A 476 -18.35 13.60 5.69
CA VAL A 476 -18.34 13.27 4.25
C VAL A 476 -19.06 14.35 3.44
N ASP A 477 -20.24 14.78 3.90
CA ASP A 477 -21.09 15.75 3.19
C ASP A 477 -20.45 17.15 3.11
N LEU A 478 -19.68 17.54 4.12
CA LEU A 478 -19.02 18.86 4.18
C LEU A 478 -17.71 18.93 3.39
N ALA A 479 -17.25 17.80 2.83
CA ALA A 479 -15.95 17.66 2.18
C ALA A 479 -14.84 18.32 3.01
N VAL A 480 -14.76 17.96 4.30
CA VAL A 480 -13.84 18.59 5.26
C VAL A 480 -12.41 18.50 4.77
N ASP A 481 -11.72 19.64 4.80
CA ASP A 481 -10.33 19.77 4.41
C ASP A 481 -9.53 20.60 5.41
N ILE A 482 -8.20 20.52 5.29
CA ILE A 482 -7.26 21.23 6.14
C ILE A 482 -7.07 22.64 5.59
N HIS A 483 -7.16 23.62 6.48
CA HIS A 483 -6.99 25.03 6.16
C HIS A 483 -6.00 25.70 7.10
N HIS A 484 -5.20 26.62 6.57
CA HIS A 484 -4.34 27.50 7.36
C HIS A 484 -5.17 28.57 8.05
N VAL A 485 -5.16 28.64 9.38
CA VAL A 485 -5.94 29.64 10.14
C VAL A 485 -5.51 31.05 9.76
N PHE A 486 -4.21 31.32 9.75
CA PHE A 486 -3.65 32.46 9.02
C PHE A 486 -3.27 32.01 7.61
N PRO A 487 -3.94 32.50 6.55
CA PRO A 487 -3.76 31.97 5.21
C PRO A 487 -2.34 32.16 4.68
N GLN A 488 -1.88 31.23 3.84
CA GLN A 488 -0.53 31.21 3.26
C GLN A 488 -0.12 32.56 2.67
N LYS A 489 -0.99 33.17 1.85
CA LYS A 489 -0.73 34.49 1.25
C LYS A 489 -0.49 35.57 2.30
N TRP A 490 -1.29 35.58 3.37
CA TRP A 490 -1.13 36.57 4.45
C TRP A 490 0.18 36.35 5.18
N CYS A 491 0.55 35.10 5.47
CA CYS A 491 1.82 34.76 6.10
C CYS A 491 3.02 35.23 5.25
N ASP A 492 2.98 34.99 3.95
CA ASP A 492 4.03 35.42 3.01
C ASP A 492 4.15 36.96 2.98
N ASP A 493 3.01 37.66 2.93
CA ASP A 493 2.96 39.13 2.89
C ASP A 493 3.41 39.78 4.23
N ASN A 494 3.41 39.04 5.35
CA ASN A 494 3.81 39.50 6.68
C ASN A 494 5.13 38.90 7.19
N GLY A 495 5.87 38.19 6.33
CA GLY A 495 7.20 37.67 6.68
C GLY A 495 7.21 36.51 7.66
N ILE A 496 6.11 35.76 7.78
CA ILE A 496 6.04 34.53 8.58
C ILE A 496 6.76 33.41 7.80
N ASP A 497 7.69 32.72 8.44
CA ASP A 497 8.46 31.66 7.79
C ASP A 497 7.61 30.41 7.50
N HIS A 498 8.19 29.54 6.66
CA HIS A 498 7.55 28.32 6.21
C HIS A 498 7.22 27.34 7.35
N GLU A 499 8.02 27.29 8.41
CA GLU A 499 7.84 26.30 9.48
C GLU A 499 6.63 26.64 10.34
N HIS A 500 6.51 27.90 10.78
CA HIS A 500 5.33 28.38 11.50
C HIS A 500 4.09 28.32 10.62
N ARG A 501 4.20 28.81 9.39
CA ARG A 501 3.11 28.83 8.42
C ARG A 501 2.55 27.43 8.17
N GLU A 502 3.40 26.43 7.92
CA GLU A 502 2.97 25.08 7.56
C GLU A 502 2.71 24.14 8.74
N SER A 503 3.07 24.51 9.97
CA SER A 503 2.86 23.68 11.15
C SER A 503 1.38 23.32 11.39
N ILE A 504 1.14 22.25 12.17
CA ILE A 504 -0.22 21.91 12.59
C ILE A 504 -0.84 22.99 13.49
N VAL A 505 -0.01 23.79 14.18
CA VAL A 505 -0.44 24.89 15.03
C VAL A 505 -1.24 25.90 14.21
N ASN A 506 -0.78 26.23 12.99
CA ASN A 506 -1.49 27.12 12.09
C ASN A 506 -2.55 26.40 11.21
N LYS A 507 -2.92 25.15 11.49
CA LYS A 507 -3.88 24.39 10.67
C LYS A 507 -5.12 23.99 11.45
N THR A 508 -6.24 23.89 10.76
CA THR A 508 -7.51 23.39 11.34
C THR A 508 -8.37 22.75 10.26
N THR A 509 -9.32 21.93 10.65
CA THR A 509 -10.29 21.30 9.74
C THR A 509 -11.57 22.12 9.68
N ILE A 510 -12.01 22.51 8.48
CA ILE A 510 -13.27 23.23 8.24
C ILE A 510 -13.93 22.71 6.96
N SER A 511 -15.20 23.05 6.73
CA SER A 511 -15.86 22.64 5.49
C SER A 511 -15.22 23.28 4.26
N ALA A 512 -15.32 22.62 3.10
CA ALA A 512 -14.85 23.17 1.84
C ALA A 512 -15.53 24.50 1.46
N ARG A 513 -16.74 24.76 1.98
CA ARG A 513 -17.47 26.03 1.78
C ARG A 513 -16.87 27.16 2.60
N THR A 514 -16.59 26.91 3.88
CA THR A 514 -15.93 27.87 4.77
C THR A 514 -14.51 28.16 4.27
N ASN A 515 -13.76 27.13 3.90
CA ASN A 515 -12.41 27.27 3.33
C ASN A 515 -12.37 28.22 2.12
N ARG A 516 -13.31 28.06 1.18
CA ARG A 516 -13.44 28.96 0.01
C ARG A 516 -13.82 30.40 0.36
N THR A 517 -14.51 30.61 1.49
CA THR A 517 -14.89 31.95 1.94
C THR A 517 -13.72 32.68 2.59
N ILE A 518 -12.83 31.96 3.28
CA ILE A 518 -11.64 32.54 3.89
C ILE A 518 -10.66 33.07 2.83
N GLY A 519 -10.34 32.24 1.83
CA GLY A 519 -9.39 32.62 0.78
C GLY A 519 -7.99 32.94 1.34
N GLY A 520 -7.37 34.01 0.83
CA GLY A 520 -6.03 34.47 1.26
C GLY A 520 -6.04 35.74 2.11
N ALA A 521 -7.19 36.09 2.71
CA ALA A 521 -7.37 37.33 3.46
C ALA A 521 -6.85 37.22 4.90
N ALA A 522 -6.61 38.35 5.55
CA ALA A 522 -6.29 38.40 6.98
C ALA A 522 -7.44 37.82 7.83
N PRO A 523 -7.17 37.15 8.96
CA PRO A 523 -8.20 36.68 9.88
C PRO A 523 -9.25 37.70 10.30
N SER A 524 -8.83 38.90 10.67
CA SER A 524 -9.74 39.99 11.01
C SER A 524 -10.75 40.28 9.89
N SER A 525 -10.29 40.19 8.63
CA SER A 525 -11.08 40.45 7.44
C SER A 525 -12.03 39.29 7.11
N TYR A 526 -11.54 38.05 7.08
CA TYR A 526 -12.40 36.91 6.72
C TYR A 526 -13.44 36.61 7.80
N LEU A 527 -13.15 36.88 9.08
CA LEU A 527 -14.12 36.68 10.16
C LEU A 527 -15.35 37.58 9.96
N SER A 528 -15.15 38.85 9.60
CA SER A 528 -16.27 39.76 9.26
C SER A 528 -17.06 39.31 8.01
N VAL A 529 -16.37 38.71 7.03
CA VAL A 529 -17.04 38.12 5.86
C VAL A 529 -17.90 36.91 6.26
N ILE A 530 -17.40 36.05 7.15
CA ILE A 530 -18.14 34.91 7.70
C ILE A 530 -19.36 35.39 8.48
N GLU A 531 -19.21 36.37 9.38
CA GLU A 531 -20.31 36.99 10.14
C GLU A 531 -21.44 37.47 9.21
N THR A 532 -21.07 38.18 8.16
CA THR A 532 -22.01 38.74 7.18
C THR A 532 -22.71 37.64 6.37
N ARG A 533 -21.95 36.65 5.87
CA ARG A 533 -22.48 35.59 5.00
C ARG A 533 -23.30 34.56 5.76
N ALA A 534 -22.89 34.22 6.97
CA ALA A 534 -23.59 33.28 7.84
C ALA A 534 -24.68 33.95 8.68
N GLN A 535 -24.77 35.29 8.66
CA GLN A 535 -25.73 36.07 9.44
C GLN A 535 -25.63 35.77 10.95
N VAL A 536 -24.40 35.66 11.45
CA VAL A 536 -24.10 35.28 12.83
C VAL A 536 -23.47 36.44 13.59
N ALA A 537 -23.82 36.58 14.87
CA ALA A 537 -23.21 37.59 15.73
C ALA A 537 -21.74 37.28 16.00
N ALA A 538 -20.89 38.31 16.13
CA ALA A 538 -19.45 38.18 16.37
C ALA A 538 -19.12 37.24 17.55
N GLN A 539 -19.81 37.41 18.69
CA GLN A 539 -19.64 36.57 19.87
C GLN A 539 -19.92 35.08 19.58
N ARG A 540 -20.94 34.78 18.75
CA ARG A 540 -21.25 33.41 18.39
C ARG A 540 -20.19 32.81 17.47
N LEU A 541 -19.64 33.58 16.53
CA LEU A 541 -18.51 33.13 15.73
C LEU A 541 -17.27 32.86 16.59
N ASP A 542 -17.01 33.71 17.60
CA ASP A 542 -15.89 33.52 18.52
C ASP A 542 -16.01 32.20 19.30
N GLU A 543 -17.23 31.85 19.75
CA GLU A 543 -17.52 30.56 20.36
C GLU A 543 -17.24 29.39 19.40
N LEU A 544 -17.59 29.51 18.11
CA LEU A 544 -17.32 28.47 17.10
C LEU A 544 -15.83 28.30 16.85
N VAL A 545 -15.09 29.41 16.70
CA VAL A 545 -13.63 29.40 16.53
C VAL A 545 -12.95 28.74 17.73
N ALA A 546 -13.42 29.05 18.95
CA ALA A 546 -12.90 28.46 20.18
C ALA A 546 -13.02 26.93 20.24
N THR A 547 -14.02 26.34 19.57
CA THR A 547 -14.16 24.86 19.51
C THR A 547 -12.98 24.15 18.81
N HIS A 548 -12.16 24.88 18.06
CA HIS A 548 -10.95 24.37 17.40
C HIS A 548 -9.66 24.60 18.21
N LEU A 549 -9.78 25.00 19.47
CA LEU A 549 -8.67 25.47 20.31
C LEU A 549 -7.99 26.71 19.71
N ILE A 550 -8.79 27.62 19.13
CA ILE A 550 -8.31 28.86 18.54
C ILE A 550 -8.88 30.05 19.32
N PRO A 551 -8.03 30.97 19.82
CA PRO A 551 -8.47 32.20 20.47
C PRO A 551 -8.91 33.23 19.42
N ALA A 552 -10.21 33.49 19.33
CA ALA A 552 -10.77 34.42 18.33
C ALA A 552 -10.25 35.86 18.48
N GLU A 553 -9.88 36.27 19.69
CA GLU A 553 -9.33 37.61 19.98
C GLU A 553 -8.05 37.91 19.18
N PHE A 554 -7.12 36.94 19.08
CA PHE A 554 -5.87 37.12 18.34
C PHE A 554 -6.10 37.11 16.83
N LEU A 555 -7.08 36.32 16.34
CA LEU A 555 -7.48 36.38 14.94
C LEU A 555 -8.09 37.76 14.59
N ARG A 556 -8.92 38.33 15.47
CA ARG A 556 -9.51 39.66 15.23
C ARG A 556 -8.48 40.78 15.22
N ALA A 557 -7.35 40.60 15.89
CA ALA A 557 -6.23 41.53 15.93
C ALA A 557 -5.17 41.26 14.85
N ASP A 558 -5.32 40.19 14.04
CA ASP A 558 -4.29 39.66 13.14
C ASP A 558 -2.94 39.39 13.87
N ASP A 559 -3.00 39.07 15.17
CA ASP A 559 -1.85 38.84 16.03
C ASP A 559 -1.40 37.38 15.92
N PHE A 560 -0.53 37.11 14.94
CA PHE A 560 -0.04 35.77 14.65
C PHE A 560 0.74 35.17 15.82
N ASP A 561 1.64 35.93 16.44
CA ASP A 561 2.55 35.42 17.47
C ASP A 561 1.78 35.03 18.75
N ALA A 562 0.85 35.87 19.20
CA ALA A 562 0.02 35.55 20.36
C ALA A 562 -0.91 34.36 20.09
N TYR A 563 -1.50 34.29 18.89
CA TYR A 563 -2.27 33.14 18.42
C TYR A 563 -1.45 31.86 18.46
N PHE A 564 -0.25 31.90 17.88
CA PHE A 564 0.59 30.74 17.68
C PHE A 564 1.04 30.17 19.02
N GLY A 565 1.55 31.01 19.92
CA GLY A 565 1.97 30.61 21.27
C GLY A 565 0.83 30.02 22.09
N PHE A 566 -0.35 30.67 22.09
CA PHE A 566 -1.52 30.14 22.80
C PHE A 566 -1.94 28.77 22.27
N ARG A 567 -2.01 28.65 20.94
CA ARG A 567 -2.50 27.41 20.31
C ARG A 567 -1.50 26.27 20.46
N ARG A 568 -0.20 26.55 20.43
CA ARG A 568 0.86 25.56 20.72
C ARG A 568 0.64 24.92 22.08
N GLU A 569 0.51 25.73 23.13
CA GLU A 569 0.29 25.23 24.50
C GLU A 569 -1.04 24.48 24.63
N ALA A 570 -2.12 24.96 24.01
CA ALA A 570 -3.40 24.25 23.99
C ALA A 570 -3.30 22.85 23.34
N LEU A 571 -2.49 22.71 22.27
CA LEU A 571 -2.23 21.43 21.62
C LEU A 571 -1.32 20.54 22.49
N CYS A 572 -0.33 21.09 23.19
CA CYS A 572 0.47 20.33 24.15
C CYS A 572 -0.41 19.75 25.27
N GLN A 573 -1.29 20.56 25.88
CA GLN A 573 -2.23 20.08 26.90
C GLN A 573 -3.17 18.99 26.36
N LEU A 574 -3.58 19.10 25.09
CA LEU A 574 -4.39 18.09 24.42
C LEU A 574 -3.65 16.75 24.31
N VAL A 575 -2.36 16.78 23.93
CA VAL A 575 -1.49 15.59 23.89
C VAL A 575 -1.33 15.01 25.30
N GLU A 576 -1.05 15.83 26.31
CA GLU A 576 -0.86 15.40 27.70
C GLU A 576 -2.09 14.68 28.24
N SER A 577 -3.28 15.22 27.96
CA SER A 577 -4.55 14.59 28.31
C SER A 577 -4.77 13.25 27.60
N ALA A 578 -4.25 13.08 26.38
CA ALA A 578 -4.45 11.88 25.57
C ALA A 578 -3.53 10.72 26.00
N ILE A 579 -2.25 11.00 26.22
CA ILE A 579 -1.23 9.98 26.56
C ILE A 579 -1.06 9.81 28.08
N GLY A 580 -1.54 10.77 28.88
CA GLY A 580 -1.40 10.79 30.33
C GLY A 580 0.04 10.96 30.78
N LYS A 581 0.81 11.78 30.06
CA LYS A 581 2.20 12.14 30.36
C LYS A 581 2.45 13.59 29.97
N THR A 582 3.37 14.25 30.66
CA THR A 582 3.82 15.60 30.33
C THR A 582 4.57 15.61 29.01
N VAL A 583 4.25 16.57 28.14
CA VAL A 583 4.97 16.85 26.89
C VAL A 583 6.30 17.52 27.24
N GLN A 584 7.38 17.14 26.56
CA GLN A 584 8.69 17.78 26.73
C GLN A 584 8.65 19.18 26.13
N ARG A 585 8.69 20.22 26.98
CA ARG A 585 8.60 21.63 26.61
C ARG A 585 9.97 22.20 26.21
N ASP A 586 10.56 21.68 25.14
CA ASP A 586 11.91 22.04 24.70
C ASP A 586 12.00 23.46 24.12
N ILE A 587 10.92 23.97 23.53
CA ILE A 587 10.85 25.35 23.02
C ILE A 587 10.67 26.32 24.19
N ASP A 588 9.64 26.11 25.03
CA ASP A 588 9.36 27.03 26.15
C ASP A 588 10.50 27.10 27.16
N GLN A 589 11.28 26.01 27.29
CA GLN A 589 12.47 25.96 28.16
C GLN A 589 13.75 26.48 27.48
N GLY A 590 13.68 26.86 26.21
CA GLY A 590 14.82 27.39 25.43
C GLY A 590 15.88 26.34 25.09
N PHE A 591 15.53 25.06 25.10
CA PHE A 591 16.41 23.95 24.73
C PHE A 591 16.39 23.65 23.22
N ALA A 592 15.36 24.10 22.51
CA ALA A 592 15.25 24.04 21.06
C ALA A 592 14.75 25.38 20.51
N ASN A 593 15.05 25.64 19.23
CA ASN A 593 14.40 26.71 18.49
C ASN A 593 13.01 26.25 18.04
N GLU A 594 12.17 27.19 17.61
CA GLU A 594 10.86 26.91 17.01
C GLU A 594 10.98 26.35 15.57
N ASP A 595 11.86 25.36 15.37
CA ASP A 595 12.20 24.79 14.07
C ASP A 595 12.00 23.26 13.99
N SER A 596 12.06 22.73 12.77
CA SER A 596 11.92 21.29 12.52
C SER A 596 13.23 20.53 12.42
N ALA A 597 14.38 21.19 12.69
CA ALA A 597 15.71 20.64 12.41
C ALA A 597 15.97 19.30 13.12
N GLN A 598 15.33 19.06 14.27
CA GLN A 598 15.48 17.83 15.04
C GLN A 598 14.65 16.64 14.51
N PHE A 599 13.76 16.86 13.54
CA PHE A 599 12.84 15.85 12.99
C PHE A 599 12.98 15.64 11.47
N GLU A 600 13.85 16.41 10.81
CA GLU A 600 14.30 16.08 9.46
C GLU A 600 15.35 14.95 9.58
N PRO A 601 15.21 13.83 8.84
CA PRO A 601 16.25 12.82 8.82
C PRO A 601 17.55 13.46 8.30
N ASP A 602 18.65 13.29 9.03
CA ASP A 602 20.01 13.56 8.56
C ASP A 602 20.26 12.75 7.28
N ASP A 603 19.95 13.33 6.13
CA ASP A 603 20.17 12.73 4.82
C ASP A 603 20.63 13.80 3.83
N LEU A 604 21.55 14.68 4.27
CA LEU A 604 22.37 15.52 3.40
C LEU A 604 23.72 15.80 4.07
N ASN A 605 24.56 14.78 4.17
CA ASN A 605 26.02 14.94 4.25
C ASN A 605 26.69 13.68 3.71
N ASP A 606 26.75 13.59 2.38
CA ASP A 606 27.91 13.00 1.72
C ASP A 606 28.29 13.92 0.55
N ASP A 607 28.90 15.05 0.92
CA ASP A 607 29.63 15.90 0.00
C ASP A 607 31.06 15.35 -0.11
N THR A 608 31.40 14.78 -1.25
CA THR A 608 32.76 14.92 -1.79
C THR A 608 32.68 15.05 -3.32
N SER A 609 32.73 16.32 -3.75
CA SER A 609 33.71 16.83 -4.73
C SER A 609 34.17 15.91 -5.87
N LEU A 610 33.98 16.36 -7.12
CA LEU A 610 34.85 16.27 -8.31
C LEU A 610 33.93 16.50 -9.53
N GLY A 611 34.09 17.49 -10.41
CA GLY A 611 35.07 18.53 -10.63
C GLY A 611 34.63 19.32 -11.87
N ASP A 612 35.23 20.50 -12.05
CA ASP A 612 35.04 21.42 -13.18
C ASP A 612 35.11 20.73 -14.57
N ASP A 613 34.07 20.90 -15.38
CA ASP A 613 34.05 21.47 -16.75
C ASP A 613 32.66 21.33 -17.42
#